data_AF-J2L7A6-F1
#
_entry.id   AF-J2L7A6-F1
#
_cell.length_a   1.000
_cell.length_b   1.000
_cell.length_c   1.000
_cell.angle_alpha   90.00
_cell.angle_beta   90.00
_cell.angle_gamma   90.00
#
_symmetry.space_group_name_H-M   'P 1'
#
loop_
_entity.id
_entity.type
_entity.pdbx_description
1 polymer ?
#
loop_
_entity_poly.entity_id
_entity_poly.type
_entity_poly.pdbx_seq_one_letter_code
_entity_poly.pdbx_strand_id
1 'polypeptide(L)'
;MRTSKPITVTLGSQQKSLDTRLESGAYSSASEVLRAALRALDREDDAINEIMRQKIREALDDPRPDIDAETVFDRIEQLHAERGGVGGNDE
;
A
#
# COMPACT_ATOMS: atom_id res chain seq x y z
N MET A 1 32.47 19.42 -1.30
CA MET A 1 32.15 18.87 -2.64
C MET A 1 30.66 18.53 -2.69
N ARG A 2 30.00 18.71 -3.84
CA ARG A 2 28.59 18.27 -4.00
C ARG A 2 28.59 16.74 -4.15
N THR A 3 27.80 16.05 -3.33
CA THR A 3 27.80 14.58 -3.26
C THR A 3 26.98 13.91 -4.37
N SER A 4 26.19 14.68 -5.13
CA SER A 4 25.30 14.16 -6.17
C SER A 4 25.08 15.16 -7.31
N LYS A 5 24.70 14.63 -8.49
CA LYS A 5 24.35 15.41 -9.68
C LYS A 5 22.93 16.00 -9.54
N PRO A 6 22.73 17.30 -9.82
CA PRO A 6 21.39 17.89 -9.79
C PRO A 6 20.52 17.31 -10.92
N ILE A 7 19.21 17.21 -10.65
CA ILE A 7 18.20 16.78 -11.61
C ILE A 7 17.12 17.86 -11.71
N THR A 8 16.50 17.98 -12.87
CA THR A 8 15.31 18.81 -13.09
C THR A 8 14.09 17.90 -13.15
N VAL A 9 13.03 18.27 -12.43
CA VAL A 9 11.78 17.50 -12.37
C VAL A 9 10.59 18.43 -12.58
N THR A 10 9.53 17.91 -13.19
CA THR A 10 8.26 18.61 -13.34
C THR A 10 7.25 18.05 -12.35
N LEU A 11 6.72 18.88 -11.45
CA LEU A 11 5.86 18.43 -10.35
C LEU A 11 4.36 18.45 -10.67
N GLY A 12 3.93 19.16 -11.72
CA GLY A 12 2.52 19.28 -12.09
C GLY A 12 1.67 19.79 -10.91
N SER A 13 0.58 19.08 -10.62
CA SER A 13 -0.34 19.42 -9.51
C SER A 13 0.32 19.42 -8.13
N GLN A 14 1.44 18.71 -7.95
CA GLN A 14 2.14 18.62 -6.67
C GLN A 14 2.95 19.89 -6.34
N GLN A 15 3.09 20.82 -7.28
CA GLN A 15 3.75 22.11 -7.04
C GLN A 15 3.14 22.84 -5.84
N LYS A 16 1.79 22.86 -5.75
CA LYS A 16 1.09 23.51 -4.64
C LYS A 16 1.44 22.89 -3.27
N SER A 17 1.65 21.58 -3.21
CA SER A 17 2.05 20.88 -1.99
C SER A 17 3.48 21.24 -1.57
N LEU A 18 4.38 21.36 -2.55
CA LEU A 18 5.74 21.83 -2.33
C LEU A 18 5.73 23.27 -1.77
N ASP A 19 5.01 24.17 -2.42
CA ASP A 19 4.95 25.58 -2.04
C ASP A 19 4.39 25.74 -0.62
N THR A 20 3.29 25.06 -0.29
CA THR A 20 2.69 25.06 1.06
C THR A 20 3.70 24.64 2.14
N ARG A 21 4.57 23.67 1.84
CA ARG A 21 5.60 23.19 2.79
C ARG A 21 6.76 24.15 2.95
N LEU A 22 7.08 24.94 1.92
CA LEU A 22 8.10 25.98 2.01
C LEU A 22 7.56 27.19 2.75
N GLU A 23 6.33 27.61 2.44
CA GLU A 23 5.64 28.73 3.09
C GLU A 23 5.44 28.49 4.59
N SER A 24 5.27 27.24 5.03
CA SER A 24 5.20 26.91 6.46
C SER A 24 6.50 27.11 7.22
N GLY A 25 7.63 27.31 6.52
CA GLY A 25 8.96 27.43 7.12
C GLY A 25 9.53 26.12 7.67
N ALA A 26 8.82 24.99 7.53
CA ALA A 26 9.27 23.69 8.02
C ALA A 26 10.47 23.13 7.24
N TYR A 27 10.72 23.65 6.03
CA TYR A 27 11.80 23.22 5.15
C TYR A 27 12.55 24.43 4.57
N SER A 28 13.87 24.31 4.48
CA SER A 28 14.76 25.36 3.98
C SER A 28 14.85 25.42 2.45
N SER A 29 14.44 24.35 1.75
CA SER A 29 14.54 24.26 0.29
C SER A 29 13.64 23.18 -0.32
N ALA A 30 13.34 23.32 -1.61
CA ALA A 30 12.58 22.32 -2.36
C ALA A 30 13.27 20.95 -2.39
N SER A 31 14.60 20.93 -2.44
CA SER A 31 15.37 19.67 -2.36
C SER A 31 15.21 18.98 -1.01
N GLU A 32 15.01 19.74 0.07
CA GLU A 32 14.76 19.16 1.39
C GLU A 32 13.37 18.54 1.47
N VAL A 33 12.36 19.23 0.94
CA VAL A 33 10.99 18.69 0.82
C VAL A 33 10.98 17.41 0.01
N LEU A 34 11.61 17.38 -1.16
CA LEU A 34 11.66 16.18 -2.00
C LEU A 34 12.39 15.02 -1.31
N ARG A 35 13.51 15.27 -0.63
CA ARG A 35 14.17 14.22 0.17
C ARG A 35 13.30 13.72 1.30
N ALA A 36 12.54 14.60 1.97
CA ALA A 36 11.62 14.19 3.02
C ALA A 36 10.46 13.36 2.46
N ALA A 37 9.93 13.73 1.30
CA ALA A 37 8.88 13.00 0.60
C ALA A 37 9.35 11.59 0.19
N LEU A 38 10.55 11.46 -0.39
CA LEU A 38 11.10 10.15 -0.76
C LEU A 38 11.31 9.26 0.47
N ARG A 39 11.85 9.78 1.58
CA ARG A 39 11.95 9.01 2.83
C ARG A 39 10.60 8.62 3.42
N ALA A 40 9.54 9.40 3.16
CA ALA A 40 8.20 9.03 3.58
C ALA A 40 7.66 7.88 2.72
N LEU A 41 7.86 7.95 1.41
CA LEU A 41 7.50 6.89 0.47
C LEU A 41 8.25 5.58 0.79
N ASP A 42 9.56 5.64 1.02
CA ASP A 42 10.36 4.46 1.38
C ASP A 42 9.80 3.77 2.65
N ARG A 43 9.39 4.57 3.66
CA ARG A 43 8.78 4.02 4.89
C ARG A 43 7.41 3.39 4.67
N GLU A 44 6.62 3.96 3.76
CA GLU A 44 5.32 3.42 3.39
C GLU A 44 5.49 2.07 2.67
N ASP A 45 6.39 2.01 1.69
CA ASP A 45 6.74 0.79 0.96
C ASP A 45 7.28 -0.29 1.91
N ASP A 46 8.19 0.07 2.82
CA ASP A 46 8.73 -0.86 3.81
C ASP A 46 7.64 -1.43 4.74
N ALA A 47 6.68 -0.60 5.15
CA ALA A 47 5.56 -1.04 5.98
C ALA A 47 4.65 -2.02 5.25
N ILE A 48 4.30 -1.73 4.00
CA ILE A 48 3.50 -2.63 3.15
C ILE A 48 4.25 -3.94 2.91
N ASN A 49 5.53 -3.85 2.59
CA ASN A 49 6.38 -5.02 2.38
C ASN A 49 6.49 -5.89 3.62
N GLU A 50 6.58 -5.31 4.82
CA GLU A 50 6.63 -6.11 6.04
C GLU A 50 5.32 -6.85 6.31
N ILE A 51 4.16 -6.22 6.08
CA ILE A 51 2.87 -6.88 6.20
C ILE A 51 2.80 -8.07 5.23
N MET A 52 3.24 -7.88 3.98
CA MET A 52 3.26 -8.95 2.99
C MET A 52 4.23 -10.07 3.38
N ARG A 53 5.43 -9.75 3.86
CA ARG A 53 6.40 -10.75 4.35
C ARG A 53 5.83 -11.53 5.53
N GLN A 54 5.14 -10.87 6.46
CA GLN A 54 4.51 -11.54 7.59
C GLN A 54 3.43 -12.53 7.13
N LYS A 55 2.56 -12.12 6.21
CA LYS A 55 1.52 -13.01 5.66
C LYS A 55 2.10 -14.21 4.90
N ILE A 56 3.20 -14.00 4.18
CA ILE A 56 3.90 -15.10 3.49
C ILE A 56 4.49 -16.07 4.50
N ARG A 57 5.17 -15.58 5.55
CA ARG A 57 5.70 -16.45 6.62
C ARG A 57 4.58 -17.24 7.30
N GLU A 58 3.49 -16.58 7.66
CA GLU A 58 2.32 -17.22 8.26
C GLU A 58 1.76 -18.35 7.38
N ALA A 59 1.66 -18.12 6.06
CA ALA A 59 1.19 -19.14 5.13
C ALA A 59 2.18 -20.31 4.95
N LEU A 60 3.49 -20.04 4.98
CA LEU A 60 4.53 -21.08 4.88
C LEU A 60 4.65 -21.90 6.17
N ASP A 61 4.42 -21.28 7.32
CA ASP A 61 4.47 -21.92 8.64
C ASP A 61 3.14 -22.61 9.01
N ASP A 62 2.10 -22.48 8.17
CA ASP A 62 0.80 -23.10 8.40
C ASP A 62 0.89 -24.63 8.27
N PRO A 63 0.62 -25.40 9.35
CA PRO A 63 0.72 -26.85 9.31
C PRO A 63 -0.49 -27.53 8.64
N ARG A 64 -1.52 -26.76 8.24
CA ARG A 64 -2.69 -27.33 7.57
C ARG A 64 -2.30 -27.93 6.23
N PRO A 65 -2.89 -29.06 5.84
CA PRO A 65 -2.62 -29.65 4.54
C PRO A 65 -3.17 -28.77 3.41
N ASP A 66 -2.56 -28.90 2.24
CA ASP A 66 -3.07 -28.31 1.01
C ASP A 66 -4.52 -28.74 0.75
N ILE A 67 -5.32 -27.83 0.21
CA ILE A 67 -6.71 -28.07 -0.14
C ILE A 67 -6.81 -28.07 -1.66
N ASP A 68 -7.52 -29.05 -2.21
CA ASP A 68 -7.79 -29.11 -3.64
C ASP A 68 -8.60 -27.88 -4.11
N ALA A 69 -8.28 -27.37 -5.29
CA ALA A 69 -8.89 -26.16 -5.82
C ALA A 69 -10.42 -26.31 -5.97
N GLU A 70 -10.93 -27.47 -6.39
CA GLU A 70 -12.37 -27.71 -6.54
C GLU A 70 -13.08 -27.57 -5.18
N THR A 71 -12.48 -28.14 -4.13
CA THR A 71 -13.00 -28.03 -2.75
C THR A 71 -13.01 -26.58 -2.25
N VAL A 72 -12.03 -25.75 -2.65
CA VAL A 72 -12.02 -24.32 -2.32
C VAL A 72 -13.17 -23.58 -2.99
N PHE A 73 -13.38 -23.80 -4.30
CA PHE A 73 -14.45 -23.14 -5.04
C PHE A 73 -15.84 -23.55 -4.55
N ASP A 74 -16.08 -24.85 -4.32
CA ASP A 74 -17.33 -25.35 -3.76
C ASP A 74 -17.68 -24.65 -2.44
N ARG A 75 -16.69 -24.50 -1.55
CA ARG A 75 -16.88 -23.82 -0.26
C ARG A 75 -17.17 -22.32 -0.43
N ILE A 76 -16.52 -21.65 -1.37
CA ILE A 76 -16.76 -20.23 -1.65
C ILE A 76 -18.17 -20.02 -2.23
N GLU A 77 -18.59 -20.87 -3.16
CA GLU A 77 -19.93 -20.82 -3.75
C GLU A 77 -21.01 -21.05 -2.70
N GLN A 78 -20.83 -22.03 -1.82
CA GLN A 78 -21.73 -22.26 -0.71
C GLN A 78 -21.85 -21.03 0.21
N LEU A 79 -20.72 -20.42 0.59
CA LEU A 79 -20.73 -19.20 1.42
C LEU A 79 -21.45 -18.02 0.75
N HIS A 80 -21.34 -17.88 -0.58
CA HIS A 80 -22.07 -16.86 -1.32
C HIS A 80 -23.57 -17.17 -1.41
N ALA A 81 -23.95 -18.43 -1.63
CA ALA A 81 -25.36 -18.85 -1.63
C ALA A 81 -26.03 -18.60 -0.27
N GLU A 82 -25.33 -18.89 0.83
CA GLU A 82 -25.80 -18.63 2.19
C GLU A 82 -25.97 -17.14 2.47
N ARG A 83 -25.10 -16.28 1.93
CA ARG A 83 -25.22 -14.81 2.05
C ARG A 83 -26.30 -14.22 1.15
N GLY A 84 -26.51 -14.80 -0.04
CA GLY A 84 -27.57 -14.41 -0.98
C GLY A 84 -28.96 -14.85 -0.55
N GLY A 85 -29.08 -15.94 0.22
CA GLY A 85 -30.34 -16.45 0.75
C GLY A 85 -30.95 -15.65 1.91
N VAL A 86 -30.22 -14.69 2.48
CA VAL A 86 -30.68 -13.85 3.61
C VAL A 86 -31.26 -12.50 3.14
N GLY A 87 -31.25 -12.21 1.82
CA GLY A 87 -31.67 -10.92 1.27
C GLY A 87 -32.83 -10.93 0.27
N GLY A 88 -33.51 -12.06 0.06
CA GLY A 88 -34.55 -12.19 -0.96
C GLY A 88 -35.73 -13.03 -0.49
N ASN A 89 -36.53 -12.50 0.43
CA ASN A 89 -37.92 -12.88 0.68
C ASN A 89 -38.57 -11.79 1.54
N ASP A 90 -38.93 -10.68 0.90
CA ASP A 90 -39.93 -9.71 1.36
C ASP A 90 -40.39 -8.91 0.13
N GLU A 91 -41.24 -9.54 -0.70
CA GLU A 91 -42.35 -8.89 -1.45
C GLU A 91 -43.30 -9.93 -2.06
#